data_AF-A0A4P5SV67-F1
#
_entry.id   AF-A0A4P5SV67-F1
#
_cell.length_a   1.000
_cell.length_b   1.000
_cell.length_c   1.000
_cell.angle_alpha   90.00
_cell.angle_beta   90.00
_cell.angle_gamma   90.00
#
_symmetry.space_group_name_H-M   'P 1'
#
loop_
_entity.id
_entity.type
_entity.pdbx_description
1 polymer ?
#
loop_
_entity_poly.entity_id
_entity_poly.type
_entity_poly.pdbx_seq_one_letter_code
_entity_poly.pdbx_strand_id
1 'polypeptide(L)'
;MATVKENERGGAMENTAIEAEAFAELVRKMAGNIVVNLNAGHNKEALDVALSLMGAALDRKREFRHALDMENPDRFDLSALAVDPNAPNDEAESGGE
;
A
#
# COMPACT_ATOMS: atom_id res chain seq x y z
N MET A 1 -6.91 -33.60 -3.80
CA MET A 1 -6.64 -32.74 -2.62
C MET A 1 -6.60 -31.26 -3.02
N ALA A 2 -7.71 -30.72 -3.58
CA ALA A 2 -7.82 -29.30 -3.98
C ALA A 2 -8.62 -28.45 -2.96
N THR A 3 -9.34 -29.11 -2.04
CA THR A 3 -10.37 -28.48 -1.19
C THR A 3 -9.84 -27.70 0.02
N VAL A 4 -8.63 -28.00 0.51
CA VAL A 4 -8.08 -27.29 1.69
C VAL A 4 -7.53 -25.91 1.31
N LYS A 5 -6.85 -25.79 0.16
CA LYS A 5 -6.26 -24.53 -0.32
C LYS A 5 -7.30 -23.49 -0.77
N GLU A 6 -8.45 -23.93 -1.28
CA GLU A 6 -9.54 -23.04 -1.69
C GLU A 6 -10.28 -22.43 -0.48
N ASN A 7 -10.46 -23.20 0.59
CA ASN A 7 -11.06 -22.69 1.84
C ASN A 7 -10.16 -21.67 2.56
N GLU A 8 -8.85 -21.87 2.56
CA GLU A 8 -7.89 -20.92 3.15
C GLU A 8 -7.84 -19.60 2.38
N ARG A 9 -7.90 -19.67 1.04
CA ARG A 9 -8.00 -18.47 0.18
C ARG A 9 -9.33 -17.73 0.33
N GLY A 10 -10.44 -18.46 0.46
CA GLY A 10 -11.76 -17.87 0.69
C GLY A 10 -11.84 -17.10 2.01
N GLY A 11 -11.31 -17.67 3.09
CA GLY A 11 -11.24 -17.01 4.41
C GLY A 11 -10.28 -15.82 4.45
N ALA A 12 -9.15 -15.88 3.73
CA ALA A 12 -8.21 -14.75 3.63
C ALA A 12 -8.81 -13.54 2.89
N MET A 13 -9.57 -13.77 1.80
CA MET A 13 -10.24 -12.68 1.07
C MET A 13 -11.36 -12.03 1.87
N GLU A 14 -12.15 -12.81 2.62
CA GLU A 14 -13.22 -12.28 3.47
C GLU A 14 -12.65 -11.40 4.59
N ASN A 15 -11.54 -11.83 5.23
CA ASN A 15 -10.85 -11.03 6.23
C ASN A 15 -10.29 -9.72 5.64
N THR A 16 -9.73 -9.79 4.44
CA THR A 16 -9.18 -8.64 3.72
C THR A 16 -10.26 -7.58 3.39
N ALA A 17 -11.47 -8.02 3.03
CA ALA A 17 -12.61 -7.13 2.75
C ALA A 17 -13.12 -6.45 4.02
N ILE A 18 -13.27 -7.19 5.13
CA ILE A 18 -13.68 -6.65 6.43
C ILE A 18 -12.69 -5.60 6.92
N GLU A 19 -11.39 -5.89 6.82
CA GLU A 19 -10.34 -4.95 7.24
C GLU A 19 -10.26 -3.71 6.34
N ALA A 20 -10.56 -3.84 5.03
CA ALA A 20 -10.66 -2.70 4.12
C ALA A 20 -11.84 -1.79 4.47
N GLU A 21 -12.99 -2.36 4.83
CA GLU A 21 -14.17 -1.61 5.26
C GLU A 21 -13.94 -0.88 6.58
N ALA A 22 -13.32 -1.54 7.57
CA ALA A 22 -12.93 -0.92 8.83
C ALA A 22 -11.95 0.25 8.62
N PHE A 23 -10.97 0.09 7.72
CA PHE A 23 -10.05 1.17 7.36
C PHE A 23 -10.77 2.34 6.68
N ALA A 24 -11.72 2.07 5.78
CA ALA A 24 -12.52 3.10 5.12
C ALA A 24 -13.37 3.89 6.13
N GLU A 25 -13.92 3.23 7.16
CA GLU A 25 -14.66 3.90 8.23
C GLU A 25 -13.74 4.80 9.08
N LEU A 26 -12.53 4.34 9.40
CA LEU A 26 -11.52 5.14 10.10
C LEU A 26 -11.17 6.40 9.30
N VAL A 27 -10.93 6.27 7.99
CA VAL A 27 -10.63 7.40 7.09
C VAL A 27 -11.77 8.42 7.13
N ARG A 28 -13.03 7.98 7.04
CA ARG A 28 -14.19 8.90 7.11
C ARG A 28 -14.26 9.66 8.43
N LYS A 29 -14.04 8.98 9.56
CA LYS A 29 -14.03 9.61 10.90
C LYS A 29 -12.92 10.66 11.01
N MET A 30 -11.72 10.32 10.57
CA MET A 30 -10.58 11.24 10.62
C MET A 30 -10.76 12.45 9.70
N ALA A 31 -11.30 12.25 8.49
CA ALA A 31 -11.63 13.34 7.58
C ALA A 31 -12.64 14.32 8.20
N GLY A 32 -13.66 13.81 8.90
CA GLY A 32 -14.60 14.64 9.65
C GLY A 32 -13.90 15.47 10.74
N ASN A 33 -13.02 14.84 11.52
CA ASN A 33 -12.26 15.53 12.58
C ASN A 33 -11.34 16.64 12.03
N ILE A 34 -10.71 16.41 10.88
CA ILE A 34 -9.89 17.43 10.20
C ILE A 34 -10.75 18.64 9.84
N VAL A 35 -11.91 18.42 9.21
CA VAL A 35 -12.84 19.50 8.84
C VAL A 35 -13.34 20.27 10.06
N VAL A 36 -13.69 19.57 11.14
CA VAL A 36 -14.12 20.20 12.39
C VAL A 36 -13.02 21.09 12.98
N ASN A 37 -11.78 20.61 13.03
CA ASN A 37 -10.63 21.38 13.53
C ASN A 37 -10.33 22.59 12.63
N LEU A 38 -10.38 22.44 11.30
CA LEU A 38 -10.19 23.56 10.37
C LEU A 38 -11.26 24.64 10.56
N ASN A 39 -12.53 24.25 10.71
CA ASN A 39 -13.63 25.19 10.94
C ASN A 39 -13.51 25.92 12.28
N ALA A 40 -12.87 25.30 13.29
CA ALA A 40 -12.58 25.93 14.57
C ALA A 40 -11.32 26.83 14.55
N GLY A 41 -10.58 26.89 13.43
CA GLY A 41 -9.30 27.60 13.34
C GLY A 41 -8.11 26.85 13.97
N HIS A 42 -8.32 25.60 14.39
CA HIS A 42 -7.33 24.71 14.99
C HIS A 42 -6.49 24.03 13.89
N ASN A 43 -5.73 24.84 13.14
CA ASN A 43 -5.00 24.38 11.96
C ASN A 43 -3.91 23.36 12.29
N LYS A 44 -3.28 23.47 13.47
CA LYS A 44 -2.22 22.55 13.89
C LYS A 44 -2.80 21.17 14.20
N GLU A 45 -3.91 21.13 14.94
CA GLU A 45 -4.62 19.91 15.29
C GLU A 45 -5.20 19.23 14.05
N ALA A 46 -5.72 20.02 13.09
CA ALA A 46 -6.14 19.50 11.79
C ALA A 46 -4.98 18.84 11.03
N LEU A 47 -3.81 19.48 11.01
CA LEU A 47 -2.61 18.95 10.37
C LEU A 47 -2.11 17.67 11.06
N ASP A 48 -2.06 17.65 12.39
CA ASP A 48 -1.61 16.49 13.17
C ASP A 48 -2.51 15.26 12.92
N VAL A 49 -3.84 15.47 12.84
CA VAL A 49 -4.79 14.41 12.48
C VAL A 49 -4.58 13.95 11.02
N ALA A 50 -4.35 14.87 10.08
CA ALA A 50 -4.10 14.53 8.68
C ALA A 50 -2.81 13.71 8.51
N LEU A 51 -1.73 14.09 9.20
CA LEU A 51 -0.46 13.36 9.18
C LEU A 51 -0.60 11.96 9.79
N SER A 52 -1.36 11.85 10.88
CA SER A 52 -1.66 10.55 11.50
C SER A 52 -2.44 9.63 10.56
N LEU A 53 -3.42 10.18 9.84
CA LEU A 53 -4.20 9.42 8.84
C LEU A 53 -3.30 8.94 7.69
N MET A 54 -2.39 9.79 7.22
CA MET A 54 -1.45 9.45 6.16
C MET A 54 -0.49 8.33 6.59
N GLY A 55 0.02 8.38 7.82
CA GLY A 55 0.83 7.31 8.41
C GLY A 55 0.08 5.97 8.40
N ALA A 56 -1.14 5.96 8.96
CA ALA A 56 -1.98 4.76 9.00
C ALA A 56 -2.28 4.19 7.59
N ALA A 57 -2.51 5.06 6.60
CA ALA A 57 -2.73 4.64 5.21
C ALA A 57 -1.49 4.01 4.57
N LEU A 58 -0.30 4.56 4.84
CA LEU A 58 0.96 4.02 4.32
C LEU A 58 1.29 2.67 4.96
N ASP A 59 1.08 2.52 6.25
CA ASP A 59 1.27 1.25 6.96
C ASP A 59 0.31 0.19 6.44
N ARG A 60 -0.97 0.54 6.29
CA ARG A 60 -1.97 -0.36 5.74
C ARG A 60 -1.64 -0.79 4.30
N LYS A 61 -1.16 0.14 3.46
CA LYS A 61 -0.67 -0.19 2.10
C LYS A 61 0.50 -1.18 2.12
N ARG A 62 1.41 -1.09 3.09
CA ARG A 62 2.53 -2.05 3.25
C ARG A 62 2.02 -3.42 3.66
N GLU A 63 1.08 -3.50 4.60
CA GLU A 63 0.46 -4.76 5.03
C GLU A 63 -0.27 -5.46 3.86
N PHE A 64 -1.07 -4.71 3.09
CA PHE A 64 -1.74 -5.24 1.89
C PHE A 64 -0.73 -5.74 0.85
N ARG A 65 0.36 -5.01 0.63
CA ARG A 65 1.42 -5.45 -0.29
C ARG A 65 2.08 -6.73 0.20
N HIS A 66 2.46 -6.80 1.46
CA HIS A 66 3.05 -7.99 2.07
C HIS A 66 2.11 -9.21 1.97
N ALA A 67 0.80 -9.03 2.19
CA ALA A 67 -0.19 -10.09 2.02
C ALA A 67 -0.27 -10.58 0.57
N LEU A 68 -0.28 -9.67 -0.41
CA LEU A 68 -0.27 -10.01 -1.84
C LEU A 68 1.00 -10.74 -2.27
N ASP A 69 2.15 -10.33 -1.73
CA ASP A 69 3.45 -10.96 -2.02
C ASP A 69 3.52 -12.39 -1.43
N MET A 70 2.94 -12.63 -0.25
CA MET A 70 2.84 -13.95 0.37
C MET A 70 1.85 -14.88 -0.34
N GLU A 71 0.76 -14.36 -0.90
CA GLU A 71 -0.22 -15.15 -1.68
C GLU A 71 0.25 -15.48 -3.10
N ASN A 72 1.25 -14.75 -3.60
CA ASN A 72 1.76 -14.84 -4.96
C ASN A 72 3.29 -14.63 -5.00
N PRO A 73 4.08 -15.53 -4.37
CA PRO A 73 5.53 -15.36 -4.21
C PRO A 73 6.28 -15.27 -5.54
N ASP A 74 5.72 -15.85 -6.61
CA ASP A 74 6.32 -15.84 -7.97
C ASP A 74 5.88 -14.63 -8.82
N ARG A 75 4.99 -13.75 -8.33
CA ARG A 75 4.42 -12.64 -9.14
C ARG A 75 5.32 -11.41 -9.20
N PHE A 76 6.28 -11.29 -8.29
CA PHE A 76 7.28 -10.22 -8.27
C PHE A 76 8.67 -10.81 -8.07
N ASP A 77 9.19 -11.48 -9.11
CA ASP A 77 10.61 -11.77 -9.18
C ASP A 77 11.38 -10.48 -9.50
N LEU A 78 11.64 -9.68 -8.46
CA LEU A 78 12.47 -8.48 -8.55
C LEU A 78 13.96 -8.80 -8.78
N SER A 79 14.35 -10.08 -8.85
CA SER A 79 15.70 -10.42 -9.32
C SER A 79 15.94 -9.96 -10.76
N ALA A 80 14.88 -9.81 -11.57
CA ALA A 80 14.94 -9.22 -12.90
C ALA A 80 15.02 -7.67 -12.92
N LEU A 81 14.72 -7.01 -11.79
CA LEU A 81 14.82 -5.55 -11.62
C LEU A 81 16.09 -5.11 -10.88
N ALA A 82 16.90 -6.06 -10.41
CA ALA A 82 18.24 -5.78 -9.93
C ALA A 82 19.11 -5.41 -11.14
N VAL A 83 19.16 -4.10 -11.46
CA VAL A 83 20.18 -3.55 -12.34
C VAL A 83 21.52 -3.85 -11.69
N ASP A 84 22.36 -4.66 -12.35
CA ASP A 84 23.74 -4.87 -11.92
C ASP A 84 24.43 -3.50 -11.87
N PRO A 85 24.86 -3.02 -10.69
CA PRO A 85 25.51 -1.73 -10.56
C PRO A 85 26.87 -1.66 -11.29
N ASN A 86 27.39 -2.79 -11.78
CA ASN A 86 28.58 -2.87 -12.63
C ASN A 86 28.25 -3.18 -14.10
N ALA A 87 26.98 -3.20 -14.50
CA ALA A 87 26.63 -3.30 -15.91
C ALA A 87 27.28 -2.11 -16.65
N PRO A 88 28.07 -2.35 -17.71
CA PRO A 88 28.59 -1.26 -18.51
C PRO A 88 27.40 -0.45 -19.02
N ASN A 89 27.43 0.85 -18.74
CA ASN A 89 26.45 1.79 -19.25
C ASN A 89 26.69 1.85 -20.77
N ASP A 90 25.97 1.04 -21.54
CA ASP A 90 25.95 1.15 -23.00
C ASP A 90 25.28 2.49 -23.33
N GLU A 91 26.08 3.55 -23.29
CA GLU A 91 25.76 4.79 -23.96
C GLU A 91 25.57 4.43 -25.42
N ALA A 92 24.32 4.40 -25.85
CA ALA A 92 23.97 4.31 -27.25
C ALA A 92 24.63 5.50 -27.95
N GLU A 93 25.77 5.24 -28.59
CA GLU A 93 26.27 6.05 -29.71
C GLU A 93 25.17 6.06 -30.76
N SER A 94 24.25 7.02 -30.64
CA SER A 94 23.55 7.58 -31.78
C SER A 94 24.57 8.37 -32.60
N GLY A 95 25.48 7.63 -33.24
CA GLY A 95 26.34 8.14 -34.29
C GLY A 95 25.45 8.73 -35.37
N GLY A 96 25.61 10.03 -35.59
CA GLY A 96 25.05 10.68 -36.75
C GLY A 96 25.72 10.13 -38.00
N GLU A 97 24.89 9.86 -39.01
CA GLU A 97 25.08 10.20 -40.42
C GLU A 97 23.71 10.19 -41.11
#